data_AF-A0A397EJQ5-F1
#
_entry.id   AF-A0A397EJQ5-F1
#
_cell.length_a   1.000
_cell.length_b   1.000
_cell.length_c   1.000
_cell.angle_alpha   90.00
_cell.angle_beta   90.00
_cell.angle_gamma   90.00
#
_symmetry.space_group_name_H-M   'P 1'
#
loop_
_entity.id
_entity.type
_entity.pdbx_description
1 polymer ?
#
loop_
_entity_poly.entity_id
_entity_poly.type
_entity_poly.pdbx_seq_one_letter_code
_entity_poly.pdbx_strand_id
1 'polypeptide(L)'
;LEINDYPQQARWKVVQKESSDLVAEITGAAVICRGTYVAPGRKPNVGERKLYLAIEAGSRQAVAEAKRELQRILDEKTMEVGIGDDRKYGKYSI
;
A
#
# COMPACT_ATOMS: atom_id res chain seq x y z
N LEU A 1 3.55 4.72 5.29
CA LEU A 1 2.99 5.12 3.98
C LEU A 1 1.51 4.75 3.98
N GLU A 2 0.60 5.74 3.96
CA GLU A 2 -0.84 5.44 3.89
C GLU A 2 -1.19 4.95 2.49
N ILE A 3 -1.81 3.77 2.38
CA ILE A 3 -2.16 3.15 1.10
C ILE A 3 -3.68 3.00 0.91
N ASN A 4 -4.47 3.46 1.86
CA ASN A 4 -5.91 3.25 1.89
C ASN A 4 -6.63 3.78 0.65
N ASP A 5 -6.26 4.96 0.19
CA ASP A 5 -6.93 5.67 -0.90
C ASP A 5 -6.46 5.22 -2.30
N TYR A 6 -5.53 4.26 -2.38
CA TYR A 6 -5.10 3.63 -3.63
C TYR A 6 -6.09 2.56 -4.09
N PRO A 7 -6.21 2.30 -5.41
CA PRO A 7 -7.08 1.26 -5.94
C PRO A 7 -6.70 -0.12 -5.41
N GLN A 8 -7.68 -1.03 -5.33
CA GLN A 8 -7.49 -2.36 -4.75
C GLN A 8 -6.31 -3.11 -5.37
N GLN A 9 -6.14 -3.07 -6.69
CA GLN A 9 -5.05 -3.74 -7.39
C GLN A 9 -3.67 -3.20 -6.98
N ALA A 10 -3.52 -1.86 -6.88
CA ALA A 10 -2.27 -1.25 -6.44
C ALA A 10 -1.94 -1.63 -4.99
N ARG A 11 -2.94 -1.62 -4.11
CA ARG A 11 -2.76 -2.07 -2.71
C ARG A 11 -2.37 -3.53 -2.62
N TRP A 12 -3.04 -4.40 -3.36
CA TRP A 12 -2.70 -5.82 -3.42
C TRP A 12 -1.27 -6.02 -3.90
N LYS A 13 -0.81 -5.27 -4.92
CA LYS A 13 0.55 -5.39 -5.42
C LYS A 13 1.59 -5.08 -4.34
N VAL A 14 1.43 -4.00 -3.56
CA VAL A 14 2.41 -3.68 -2.50
C VAL A 14 2.29 -4.53 -1.23
N VAL A 15 1.14 -5.17 -1.02
CA VAL A 15 0.94 -6.11 0.09
C VAL A 15 1.40 -7.52 -0.27
N GLN A 16 1.61 -7.81 -1.56
CA GLN A 16 2.17 -9.09 -2.00
C GLN A 16 3.58 -9.29 -1.48
N LYS A 17 3.83 -10.51 -1.02
CA LYS A 17 5.12 -10.96 -0.50
C LYS A 17 6.28 -10.62 -1.45
N GLU A 18 6.11 -10.89 -2.74
CA GLU A 18 7.09 -10.59 -3.78
C GLU A 18 7.53 -9.11 -3.81
N SER A 19 6.60 -8.16 -3.77
CA SER A 19 6.94 -6.74 -3.80
C SER A 19 7.53 -6.25 -2.48
N SER A 20 7.06 -6.78 -1.34
CA SER A 20 7.67 -6.47 -0.05
C SER A 20 9.08 -7.04 0.11
N ASP A 21 9.32 -8.28 -0.35
CA ASP A 21 10.65 -8.91 -0.33
C ASP A 21 11.60 -8.16 -1.28
N LEU A 22 11.17 -7.82 -2.50
CA LEU A 22 12.00 -7.06 -3.43
C LEU A 22 12.47 -5.72 -2.85
N VAL A 23 11.56 -4.96 -2.23
CA VAL A 23 11.93 -3.69 -1.59
C VAL A 23 12.86 -3.94 -0.41
N ALA A 24 12.64 -4.99 0.37
CA ALA A 24 13.52 -5.36 1.48
C ALA A 24 14.92 -5.78 1.02
N GLU A 25 15.03 -6.51 -0.09
CA GLU A 25 16.31 -6.93 -0.67
C GLU A 25 17.11 -5.74 -1.23
N ILE A 26 16.46 -4.81 -1.92
CA ILE A 26 17.14 -3.65 -2.52
C ILE A 26 17.56 -2.64 -1.45
N THR A 27 16.67 -2.34 -0.51
CA THR A 27 16.84 -1.20 0.41
C THR A 27 17.28 -1.61 1.81
N GLY A 28 17.20 -2.90 2.15
CA GLY A 28 17.40 -3.39 3.51
C GLY A 28 16.30 -2.97 4.50
N ALA A 29 15.15 -2.51 4.01
CA ALA A 29 14.03 -2.06 4.83
C ALA A 29 12.94 -3.14 4.96
N ALA A 30 12.51 -3.42 6.18
CA ALA A 30 11.36 -4.27 6.43
C ALA A 30 10.06 -3.48 6.18
N VAL A 31 9.17 -4.07 5.38
CA VAL A 31 7.85 -3.50 5.06
C VAL A 31 6.77 -4.33 5.75
N ILE A 32 5.95 -3.69 6.58
CA ILE A 32 4.89 -4.36 7.35
C ILE A 32 3.57 -3.67 7.06
N CYS A 33 2.59 -4.43 6.58
CA CYS A 33 1.23 -3.92 6.39
C CYS A 33 0.48 -3.85 7.74
N ARG A 34 -0.11 -2.69 8.06
CA ARG A 34 -0.87 -2.47 9.30
C ARG A 34 -2.12 -1.62 9.04
N GLY A 35 -3.05 -1.67 9.98
CA GLY A 35 -4.34 -0.97 9.88
C GLY A 35 -5.37 -1.77 9.09
N THR A 36 -6.53 -1.16 8.87
CA THR A 36 -7.66 -1.78 8.16
C THR A 36 -8.06 -0.94 6.95
N TYR A 37 -8.59 -1.58 5.91
CA TYR A 37 -9.15 -0.83 4.79
C TYR A 37 -10.41 -0.09 5.24
N VAL A 38 -10.39 1.22 5.11
CA VAL A 38 -11.53 2.10 5.37
C VAL A 38 -12.06 2.57 4.03
N ALA A 39 -13.29 2.17 3.70
CA ALA A 39 -13.95 2.57 2.46
C ALA A 39 -14.03 4.10 2.33
N PRO A 40 -13.96 4.66 1.11
CA PRO A 40 -14.09 6.09 0.89
C PRO A 40 -15.44 6.59 1.44
N GLY A 41 -15.43 7.75 2.10
CA GLY A 41 -16.61 8.32 2.76
C GLY A 41 -16.95 7.71 4.14
N ARG A 42 -16.30 6.61 4.54
CA ARG A 42 -16.40 6.06 5.89
C ARG A 42 -15.32 6.65 6.79
N LYS A 43 -15.68 7.02 8.02
CA LYS A 43 -14.69 7.38 9.05
C LYS A 43 -14.13 6.10 9.68
N PRO A 44 -12.82 6.03 9.98
CA PRO A 44 -12.28 4.92 10.77
C PRO A 44 -13.01 4.83 12.11
N ASN A 45 -13.28 3.61 12.58
CA ASN A 45 -13.87 3.42 13.91
C ASN A 45 -12.88 3.92 14.99
N VAL A 46 -13.40 4.18 16.19
CA VAL A 46 -12.58 4.63 17.33
C VAL A 46 -11.50 3.58 17.62
N GLY A 47 -10.22 3.99 17.50
CA GLY A 47 -9.07 3.12 17.72
C GLY A 47 -8.54 2.41 16.47
N GLU A 48 -9.23 2.47 15.33
CA GLU A 48 -8.74 1.92 14.07
C GLU A 48 -7.96 2.96 13.27
N ARG A 49 -6.91 2.50 12.59
CA ARG A 49 -6.12 3.31 11.67
C ARG A 49 -6.33 2.80 10.25
N LYS A 50 -6.49 3.74 9.32
CA LYS A 50 -6.52 3.46 7.88
C LYS A 50 -5.33 2.61 7.44
N LEU A 51 -5.52 1.77 6.43
CA LEU A 51 -4.50 0.87 5.91
C LEU A 51 -3.22 1.62 5.51
N TYR A 52 -2.09 1.17 6.06
CA TYR A 52 -0.79 1.78 5.85
C TYR A 52 0.34 0.74 5.89
N LEU A 53 1.43 1.03 5.18
CA LEU A 53 2.68 0.29 5.28
C LEU A 53 3.58 0.98 6.31
N ALA A 54 4.00 0.22 7.33
CA ALA A 54 5.10 0.56 8.22
C ALA A 54 6.41 0.13 7.55
N ILE A 55 7.41 1.01 7.58
CA ILE A 55 8.72 0.77 6.96
C ILE A 55 9.74 0.95 8.07
N GLU A 56 10.52 -0.09 8.34
CA GLU A 56 11.51 -0.14 9.40
C GLU A 56 12.87 -0.50 8.80
N ALA A 57 13.90 0.32 9.04
CA ALA A 57 15.24 0.06 8.54
C ALA A 57 16.31 0.62 9.48
N GLY A 58 17.54 0.12 9.36
CA GLY A 58 18.67 0.56 10.17
C GLY A 58 19.17 1.98 9.86
N SER A 59 18.71 2.60 8.76
CA SER A 59 19.08 3.97 8.40
C SER A 59 17.91 4.76 7.84
N ARG A 60 17.90 6.08 8.07
CA ARG A 60 16.88 6.99 7.51
C ARG A 60 16.91 7.01 5.98
N GLN A 61 18.09 6.77 5.38
CA GLN A 61 18.26 6.70 3.92
C GLN A 61 17.52 5.48 3.36
N ALA A 62 17.71 4.30 3.95
CA ALA A 62 17.00 3.07 3.57
C ALA A 62 15.47 3.24 3.68
N VAL A 63 14.97 3.85 4.76
CA VAL A 63 13.53 4.12 4.91
C VAL A 63 13.02 5.05 3.80
N ALA A 64 13.78 6.09 3.44
CA ALA A 64 13.39 7.04 2.41
C ALA A 64 13.36 6.38 1.02
N GLU A 65 14.35 5.54 0.72
CA GLU A 65 14.45 4.81 -0.53
C GLU A 65 13.32 3.76 -0.66
N ALA A 66 13.08 2.97 0.38
CA ALA A 66 11.98 2.01 0.43
C ALA A 66 10.61 2.69 0.26
N LYS A 67 10.41 3.84 0.91
CA LYS A 67 9.19 4.63 0.75
C LYS A 67 9.02 5.09 -0.69
N ARG A 68 10.09 5.57 -1.33
CA ARG A 68 10.07 6.03 -2.71
C ARG A 68 9.71 4.90 -3.66
N GLU A 69 10.29 3.72 -3.48
CA GLU A 69 10.04 2.57 -4.34
C GLU A 69 8.61 2.03 -4.20
N LEU A 70 8.12 1.89 -2.96
CA LEU A 70 6.73 1.51 -2.72
C LEU A 70 5.74 2.52 -3.30
N GLN A 71 6.03 3.82 -3.18
CA GLN A 71 5.19 4.86 -3.73
C GLN A 71 5.19 4.84 -5.27
N ARG A 72 6.34 4.52 -5.88
CA ARG A 72 6.45 4.33 -7.32
C ARG A 72 5.62 3.13 -7.80
N ILE A 73 5.74 1.96 -7.17
CA ILE A 73 4.95 0.76 -7.51
C ILE A 73 3.45 1.04 -7.39
N LEU A 74 3.04 1.76 -6.33
CA LEU A 74 1.65 2.17 -6.14
C LEU A 74 1.15 3.08 -7.25
N ASP A 75 1.95 4.08 -7.63
CA ASP A 75 1.58 5.05 -8.67
C ASP A 75 1.50 4.38 -10.04
N GLU A 76 2.49 3.57 -10.40
CA GLU A 76 2.51 2.80 -11.66
C GLU A 76 1.29 1.90 -11.78
N LYS A 77 0.94 1.16 -10.71
CA LYS A 77 -0.27 0.34 -10.70
C LYS A 77 -1.56 1.16 -10.65
N THR A 78 -1.55 2.33 -10.04
CA THR A 78 -2.72 3.22 -10.05
C THR A 78 -2.96 3.79 -11.42
N MET A 79 -1.91 4.15 -12.16
CA MET A 79 -2.02 4.61 -13.55
C MET A 79 -2.50 3.49 -14.48
N GLU A 80 -1.94 2.28 -14.35
CA GLU A 80 -2.38 1.10 -15.11
C GLU A 80 -3.87 0.80 -14.90
N VAL A 81 -4.33 0.91 -13.65
CA VAL A 81 -5.74 0.69 -13.27
C VAL A 81 -6.62 1.88 -13.63
N GLY A 82 -6.14 3.12 -13.52
CA GLY A 82 -6.88 4.34 -13.85
C GLY A 82 -7.17 4.48 -15.35
N ILE A 83 -6.37 3.85 -16.21
CA ILE A 83 -6.65 3.69 -17.63
C ILE A 83 -7.70 2.58 -17.89
N GLY A 84 -7.99 1.72 -16.90
CA GLY A 84 -8.77 0.49 -17.08
C GLY A 84 -10.02 0.25 -16.19
N ASP A 85 -10.22 0.91 -15.04
CA ASP A 85 -11.18 0.42 -14.04
C ASP A 85 -11.88 1.54 -13.23
N ASP A 86 -12.85 2.22 -13.87
CA ASP A 86 -13.92 2.97 -13.19
C ASP A 86 -15.06 2.03 -12.72
N ARG A 87 -14.91 0.71 -12.87
CA ARG A 87 -15.97 -0.27 -12.64
C ARG A 87 -15.37 -1.58 -12.12
N LYS A 88 -15.54 -1.86 -10.82
CA LYS A 88 -15.89 -3.20 -10.25
C LYS A 88 -15.12 -3.60 -8.98
N TYR A 89 -15.07 -2.82 -7.91
CA TYR A 89 -14.72 -3.43 -6.60
C TYR A 89 -15.60 -2.90 -5.46
N GLY A 90 -16.89 -3.17 -5.60
CA GLY A 90 -17.94 -2.88 -4.60
C GLY A 90 -18.82 -4.08 -4.26
N LYS A 91 -18.38 -5.33 -4.44
CA LYS A 91 -19.18 -6.51 -4.10
C LYS A 91 -18.33 -7.67 -3.58
N TYR A 92 -18.12 -7.71 -2.27
CA TYR A 92 -18.16 -8.93 -1.47
C TYR A 92 -18.61 -8.54 -0.06
N SER A 93 -19.91 -8.62 0.19
CA SER A 93 -20.47 -8.78 1.54
C SER A 93 -20.92 -10.23 1.64
N ILE A 94 -20.43 -10.94 2.66
CA ILE A 94 -20.99 -12.22 3.12
C ILE A 94 -22.26 -11.95 3.93
#